data_AF-A0A9Y2E560-F1
#
_entry.id   AF-A0A9Y2E560-F1
#
_cell.length_a   1.000
_cell.length_b   1.000
_cell.length_c   1.000
_cell.angle_alpha   90.00
_cell.angle_beta   90.00
_cell.angle_gamma   90.00
#
_symmetry.space_group_name_H-M   'P 1'
#
loop_
_entity.id
_entity.type
_entity.pdbx_description
1 polymer ?
#
loop_
_entity_poly.entity_id
_entity_poly.type
_entity_poly.pdbx_seq_one_letter_code
_entity_poly.pdbx_strand_id
1 'polypeptide(L)'
;MVDGAELVDADAVGETVADPMVVVYRHDVHKMNGRRHNAAADEYHGVRVNEDVPRGADRVAALLSRPAGEPEQTVANHSSPYRLSLLTAESATEPSRIEAAADGGFRQLVVSEESARLHAAWLTSDVAAAFNESPYYPYTSLKYHVLLAAALLSEYRAGYSFDELFLAAGPGEAAAADGSVDAALESAVVSPHRTVLWSPLVTLEITSDPGGRPAARLGPGPARSFADVWTKLSGQPFDADGMRTLMVLDAQLRRLRSWSAALQYIEEFVAWCGAGAADVEQGWS
;
A
#
# COMPACT_ATOMS: atom_id res chain seq x y z
N MET A 1 -17.07 22.58 25.57
CA MET A 1 -18.07 21.58 25.17
C MET A 1 -18.66 22.07 23.87
N VAL A 2 -18.21 21.47 22.77
CA VAL A 2 -18.73 21.72 21.42
C VAL A 2 -19.20 20.36 20.92
N ASP A 3 -20.43 20.37 20.44
CA ASP A 3 -21.30 19.24 20.22
C ASP A 3 -20.77 18.30 19.12
N GLY A 4 -20.82 17.00 19.40
CA GLY A 4 -20.25 15.93 18.58
C GLY A 4 -21.32 15.25 17.72
N ALA A 5 -22.05 16.04 16.95
CA ALA A 5 -23.14 15.54 16.12
C ALA A 5 -23.27 16.31 14.80
N GLU A 6 -22.29 16.12 13.91
CA GLU A 6 -22.51 16.25 12.48
C GLU A 6 -21.70 15.14 11.77
N LEU A 7 -22.11 13.90 12.04
CA LEU A 7 -21.83 12.78 11.15
C LEU A 7 -22.66 13.01 9.90
N VAL A 8 -22.03 13.68 8.93
CA VAL A 8 -22.52 13.80 7.56
C VAL A 8 -22.81 12.39 7.06
N ASP A 9 -24.03 12.18 6.60
CA ASP A 9 -24.58 10.96 6.02
C ASP A 9 -23.53 10.23 5.17
N ALA A 10 -23.05 9.07 5.65
CA ALA A 10 -21.93 8.35 5.07
C ALA A 10 -22.25 7.72 3.69
N ASP A 11 -23.51 7.79 3.26
CA ASP A 11 -24.01 7.35 1.95
C ASP A 11 -24.15 8.51 0.94
N ALA A 12 -23.76 9.75 1.29
CA ALA A 12 -23.96 10.92 0.41
C ALA A 12 -22.81 11.22 -0.57
N VAL A 13 -21.78 10.36 -0.68
CA VAL A 13 -20.83 10.42 -1.80
C VAL A 13 -21.41 9.55 -2.91
N GLY A 14 -21.71 10.17 -4.05
CA GLY A 14 -22.62 9.67 -5.09
C GLY A 14 -22.49 8.20 -5.45
N GLU A 15 -23.62 7.61 -5.84
CA GLU A 15 -23.74 6.24 -6.32
C GLU A 15 -22.65 5.97 -7.39
N THR A 16 -21.66 5.15 -7.04
CA THR A 16 -20.61 4.75 -8.00
C THR A 16 -21.22 3.85 -9.06
N VAL A 17 -20.75 3.95 -10.29
CA VAL A 17 -21.30 3.12 -11.39
C VAL A 17 -20.78 1.68 -11.26
N ALA A 18 -19.54 1.51 -10.83
CA ALA A 18 -18.94 0.19 -10.55
C ALA A 18 -19.11 -0.23 -9.07
N ASP A 19 -18.91 -1.52 -8.77
CA ASP A 19 -18.87 -1.99 -7.39
C ASP A 19 -17.78 -1.23 -6.60
N PRO A 20 -18.05 -0.75 -5.36
CA PRO A 20 -17.08 0.06 -4.64
C PRO A 20 -15.70 -0.60 -4.41
N MET A 21 -15.62 -1.93 -4.32
CA MET A 21 -14.33 -2.63 -4.20
C MET A 21 -13.58 -2.66 -5.54
N VAL A 22 -14.24 -2.51 -6.68
CA VAL A 22 -13.58 -2.28 -7.97
C VAL A 22 -13.12 -0.83 -8.08
N VAL A 23 -13.96 0.12 -7.66
CA VAL A 23 -13.68 1.57 -7.69
C VAL A 23 -12.39 1.90 -6.93
N VAL A 24 -12.18 1.33 -5.74
CA VAL A 24 -10.99 1.65 -4.94
C VAL A 24 -9.67 1.29 -5.64
N TYR A 25 -9.63 0.27 -6.49
CA TYR A 25 -8.42 -0.06 -7.26
C TYR A 25 -8.24 0.81 -8.51
N ARG A 26 -9.26 1.58 -8.89
CA ARG A 26 -9.30 2.42 -10.10
C ARG A 26 -9.27 3.92 -9.80
N HIS A 27 -9.44 4.34 -8.54
CA HIS A 27 -9.67 5.74 -8.17
C HIS A 27 -8.47 6.68 -8.42
N ASP A 28 -7.26 6.13 -8.47
CA ASP A 28 -6.03 6.93 -8.42
C ASP A 28 -5.14 6.75 -9.65
N VAL A 29 -5.71 6.20 -10.73
CA VAL A 29 -5.03 5.91 -12.00
C VAL A 29 -4.48 7.18 -12.67
N HIS A 30 -5.09 8.34 -12.40
CA HIS A 30 -4.60 9.62 -12.91
C HIS A 30 -3.16 9.96 -12.45
N LYS A 31 -2.74 9.47 -11.28
CA LYS A 31 -1.38 9.69 -10.74
C LYS A 31 -0.30 9.00 -11.60
N MET A 32 -0.61 7.82 -12.13
CA MET A 32 0.28 7.10 -13.05
C MET A 32 0.36 7.77 -14.44
N ASN A 33 -0.69 8.51 -14.83
CA ASN A 33 -0.73 9.27 -16.08
C ASN A 33 -0.05 10.66 -15.97
N GLY A 34 0.53 11.00 -14.82
CA GLY A 34 1.12 12.33 -14.58
C GLY A 34 0.11 13.48 -14.66
N ARG A 35 -1.20 13.18 -14.55
CA ARG A 35 -2.26 14.18 -14.61
C ARG A 35 -2.66 14.59 -13.19
N ARG A 36 -3.07 15.85 -13.05
CA ARG A 36 -3.72 16.32 -11.81
C ARG A 36 -5.13 15.74 -11.75
N HIS A 37 -5.65 15.56 -10.53
CA HIS A 37 -6.98 15.01 -10.30
C HIS A 37 -8.09 15.75 -11.08
N ASN A 38 -8.03 17.07 -11.19
CA ASN A 38 -9.02 17.88 -11.92
C ASN A 38 -8.93 17.78 -13.46
N ALA A 39 -7.90 17.11 -13.97
CA ALA A 39 -7.70 16.80 -15.38
C ALA A 39 -7.60 15.28 -15.61
N ALA A 40 -8.05 14.50 -14.63
CA ALA A 40 -8.10 13.05 -14.72
C ALA A 40 -9.01 12.64 -15.88
N ALA A 41 -8.60 11.60 -16.62
CA ALA A 41 -9.51 10.98 -17.56
C ALA A 41 -10.50 10.13 -16.77
N ASP A 42 -11.75 10.25 -17.18
CA ASP A 42 -12.89 9.51 -16.67
C ASP A 42 -12.89 8.03 -17.11
N GLU A 43 -12.09 7.71 -18.13
CA GLU A 43 -11.92 6.37 -18.68
C GLU A 43 -10.45 6.10 -19.06
N TYR A 44 -10.04 4.84 -18.95
CA TYR A 44 -8.76 4.34 -19.42
C TYR A 44 -8.96 2.99 -20.12
N HIS A 45 -8.63 2.92 -21.42
CA HIS A 45 -8.90 1.75 -22.27
C HIS A 45 -10.36 1.23 -22.19
N GLY A 46 -11.33 2.15 -22.15
CA GLY A 46 -12.76 1.82 -22.06
C GLY A 46 -13.21 1.36 -20.68
N VAL A 47 -12.35 1.45 -19.67
CA VAL A 47 -12.67 1.16 -18.26
C VAL A 47 -12.86 2.47 -17.51
N ARG A 48 -13.96 2.60 -16.76
CA ARG A 48 -14.22 3.73 -15.87
C ARG A 48 -13.17 3.78 -14.76
N VAL A 49 -12.55 4.94 -14.56
CA VAL A 49 -11.49 5.14 -13.55
C VAL A 49 -11.65 6.49 -12.87
N ASN A 50 -10.95 6.69 -11.75
CA ASN A 50 -10.95 7.93 -10.96
C ASN A 50 -12.32 8.33 -10.39
N GLU A 51 -13.18 7.35 -10.12
CA GLU A 51 -14.39 7.56 -9.31
C GLU A 51 -14.01 7.71 -7.83
N ASP A 52 -14.79 8.50 -7.09
CA ASP A 52 -14.58 8.74 -5.66
C ASP A 52 -14.72 7.44 -4.86
N VAL A 53 -13.79 7.19 -3.93
CA VAL A 53 -13.85 6.03 -3.05
C VAL A 53 -14.85 6.28 -1.91
N PRO A 54 -15.88 5.42 -1.73
CA PRO A 54 -16.90 5.63 -0.69
C PRO A 54 -16.35 5.57 0.74
N ARG A 55 -17.19 5.99 1.70
CA ARG A 55 -16.92 5.93 3.15
C ARG A 55 -15.65 6.66 3.59
N GLY A 56 -15.16 7.58 2.76
CA GLY A 56 -13.95 8.36 3.01
C GLY A 56 -12.66 7.54 3.11
N ALA A 57 -12.66 6.29 2.62
CA ALA A 57 -11.54 5.37 2.80
C ALA A 57 -10.23 5.89 2.17
N ASP A 58 -10.30 6.52 0.99
CA ASP A 58 -9.15 7.19 0.36
C ASP A 58 -8.54 8.29 1.26
N ARG A 59 -9.39 9.20 1.76
CA ARG A 59 -8.94 10.26 2.67
C ARG A 59 -8.30 9.71 3.95
N VAL A 60 -8.86 8.64 4.52
CA VAL A 60 -8.29 7.98 5.71
C VAL A 60 -6.94 7.34 5.37
N ALA A 61 -6.81 6.65 4.23
CA ALA A 61 -5.55 6.07 3.76
C ALA A 61 -4.46 7.15 3.58
N ALA A 62 -4.82 8.30 3.00
CA ALA A 62 -3.91 9.43 2.88
C ALA A 62 -3.38 9.91 4.25
N LEU A 63 -4.24 9.98 5.28
CA LEU A 63 -3.84 10.39 6.64
C LEU A 63 -2.90 9.40 7.34
N LEU A 64 -2.88 8.13 6.90
CA LEU A 64 -1.88 7.14 7.36
C LEU A 64 -0.49 7.45 6.80
N SER A 65 -0.39 8.07 5.63
CA SER A 65 0.89 8.23 4.92
C SER A 65 1.42 9.66 4.90
N ARG A 66 0.54 10.67 5.01
CA ARG A 66 0.87 12.10 4.99
C ARG A 66 0.10 12.92 6.05
N PRO A 67 0.65 14.07 6.49
CA PRO A 67 -0.07 14.99 7.39
C PRO A 67 -1.38 15.49 6.77
N ALA A 68 -2.32 15.84 7.63
CA ALA A 68 -3.47 16.65 7.23
C ALA A 68 -3.06 18.09 6.91
N GLY A 69 -3.84 18.77 6.06
CA GLY A 69 -3.66 20.18 5.70
C GLY A 69 -2.87 20.39 4.41
N GLU A 70 -2.39 21.61 4.22
CA GLU A 70 -1.60 21.99 3.04
C GLU A 70 -0.26 21.24 3.04
N PRO A 71 0.09 20.54 1.95
CA PRO A 71 1.28 19.72 1.92
C PRO A 71 2.54 20.59 1.83
N GLU A 72 3.46 20.38 2.77
CA GLU A 72 4.83 20.89 2.68
C GLU A 72 5.73 19.89 1.94
N GLN A 73 6.45 20.37 0.93
CA GLN A 73 7.33 19.52 0.12
C GLN A 73 8.50 19.01 0.97
N THR A 74 8.62 17.69 1.12
CA THR A 74 9.66 17.11 1.97
C THR A 74 11.02 17.00 1.29
N VAL A 75 11.07 17.09 -0.04
CA VAL A 75 12.31 17.08 -0.84
C VAL A 75 12.27 18.24 -1.82
N ALA A 76 13.15 19.22 -1.64
CA ALA A 76 13.21 20.40 -2.49
C ALA A 76 13.37 20.03 -3.98
N ASN A 77 12.61 20.70 -4.84
CA ASN A 77 12.64 20.54 -6.30
C ASN A 77 12.23 19.15 -6.82
N HIS A 78 11.71 18.24 -5.98
CA HIS A 78 11.13 16.99 -6.46
C HIS A 78 9.74 17.23 -7.06
N SER A 79 9.63 17.14 -8.39
CA SER A 79 8.36 17.30 -9.13
C SER A 79 7.98 16.06 -9.93
N SER A 80 8.72 14.97 -9.76
CA SER A 80 8.48 13.71 -10.48
C SER A 80 7.29 12.95 -9.88
N PRO A 81 6.48 12.24 -10.69
CA PRO A 81 5.49 11.29 -10.18
C PRO A 81 6.12 9.98 -9.67
N TYR A 82 7.39 9.73 -10.01
CA TYR A 82 8.12 8.58 -9.50
C TYR A 82 8.52 8.79 -8.04
N ARG A 83 8.49 7.72 -7.25
CA ARG A 83 8.90 7.75 -5.85
C ARG A 83 10.42 7.69 -5.72
N LEU A 84 10.91 8.13 -4.56
CA LEU A 84 12.27 7.89 -4.10
C LEU A 84 12.31 6.66 -3.18
N SER A 85 13.37 5.86 -3.31
CA SER A 85 13.65 4.76 -2.39
C SER A 85 14.13 5.28 -1.04
N LEU A 86 13.63 4.74 0.07
CA LEU A 86 14.22 4.99 1.38
C LEU A 86 15.51 4.18 1.60
N LEU A 87 15.69 3.10 0.84
CA LEU A 87 16.85 2.22 0.94
C LEU A 87 18.05 2.78 0.17
N THR A 88 17.84 3.25 -1.07
CA THR A 88 18.94 3.73 -1.94
C THR A 88 18.96 5.24 -2.13
N ALA A 89 17.89 5.97 -1.75
CA ALA A 89 17.65 7.38 -2.08
C ALA A 89 17.52 7.67 -3.59
N GLU A 90 17.55 6.64 -4.45
CA GLU A 90 17.38 6.78 -5.89
C GLU A 90 15.90 6.81 -6.25
N SER A 91 15.59 7.50 -7.35
CA SER A 91 14.27 7.45 -7.94
C SER A 91 14.00 6.02 -8.41
N ALA A 92 12.78 5.53 -8.17
CA ALA A 92 12.31 4.23 -8.68
C ALA A 92 12.12 4.22 -10.22
N THR A 93 12.85 5.07 -10.92
CA THR A 93 13.01 5.17 -12.37
C THR A 93 14.00 4.11 -12.86
N GLU A 94 13.77 2.85 -12.49
CA GLU A 94 14.39 1.76 -13.21
C GLU A 94 13.85 1.78 -14.65
N PRO A 95 14.69 1.76 -15.69
CA PRO A 95 14.25 1.77 -17.08
C PRO A 95 13.18 0.70 -17.37
N SER A 96 13.31 -0.47 -16.75
CA SER A 96 12.34 -1.56 -16.84
C SER A 96 10.96 -1.22 -16.29
N ARG A 97 10.86 -0.40 -15.22
CA ARG A 97 9.58 0.04 -14.64
C ARG A 97 8.93 1.15 -15.47
N ILE A 98 9.73 1.99 -16.12
CA ILE A 98 9.26 3.00 -17.06
C ILE A 98 8.74 2.33 -18.34
N GLU A 99 9.48 1.33 -18.85
CA GLU A 99 9.04 0.49 -19.97
C GLU A 99 7.76 -0.28 -19.63
N ALA A 100 7.67 -0.85 -18.42
CA ALA A 100 6.48 -1.53 -17.93
C ALA A 100 5.28 -0.59 -17.72
N ALA A 101 5.48 0.74 -17.70
CA ALA A 101 4.41 1.74 -17.70
C ALA A 101 4.03 2.22 -19.13
N ALA A 102 4.87 1.97 -20.14
CA ALA A 102 4.58 2.28 -21.53
C ALA A 102 3.50 1.36 -22.13
N ASP A 103 2.84 1.80 -23.21
CA ASP A 103 1.90 1.01 -24.03
C ASP A 103 0.80 0.23 -23.30
N GLY A 104 0.19 0.83 -22.27
CA GLY A 104 -0.91 0.19 -21.54
C GLY A 104 -0.47 -0.59 -20.31
N GLY A 105 0.75 -0.34 -19.81
CA GLY A 105 1.40 -1.03 -18.70
C GLY A 105 0.59 -1.24 -17.43
N PHE A 106 -0.30 -0.31 -17.08
CA PHE A 106 -1.19 -0.41 -15.92
C PHE A 106 -2.58 -0.95 -16.27
N ARG A 107 -2.83 -1.42 -17.49
CA ARG A 107 -4.11 -2.04 -17.90
C ARG A 107 -4.49 -3.20 -16.99
N GLN A 108 -3.52 -4.02 -16.57
CA GLN A 108 -3.78 -5.15 -15.67
C GLN A 108 -4.28 -4.70 -14.28
N LEU A 109 -3.95 -3.48 -13.86
CA LEU A 109 -4.38 -2.89 -12.59
C LEU A 109 -5.83 -2.40 -12.60
N VAL A 110 -6.48 -2.37 -13.78
CA VAL A 110 -7.82 -1.80 -13.92
C VAL A 110 -8.80 -2.68 -14.71
N VAL A 111 -8.33 -3.54 -15.62
CA VAL A 111 -9.20 -4.19 -16.61
C VAL A 111 -10.13 -5.26 -16.04
N SER A 112 -9.78 -5.87 -14.91
CA SER A 112 -10.63 -6.88 -14.29
C SER A 112 -11.83 -6.25 -13.60
N GLU A 113 -12.99 -6.90 -13.67
CA GLU A 113 -14.18 -6.57 -12.86
C GLU A 113 -14.21 -7.37 -11.55
N GLU A 114 -13.31 -8.34 -11.38
CA GLU A 114 -13.18 -9.12 -10.15
C GLU A 114 -12.28 -8.37 -9.17
N SER A 115 -12.89 -7.81 -8.12
CA SER A 115 -12.18 -7.01 -7.12
C SER A 115 -11.01 -7.78 -6.48
N ALA A 116 -11.14 -9.09 -6.24
CA ALA A 116 -10.05 -9.92 -5.70
C ALA A 116 -8.86 -10.03 -6.65
N ARG A 117 -9.11 -10.12 -7.97
CA ARG A 117 -8.04 -10.12 -8.98
C ARG A 117 -7.39 -8.75 -9.10
N LEU A 118 -8.15 -7.66 -8.99
CA LEU A 118 -7.59 -6.30 -8.91
C LEU A 118 -6.72 -6.15 -7.66
N HIS A 119 -7.17 -6.64 -6.51
CA HIS A 119 -6.38 -6.64 -5.28
C HIS A 119 -5.04 -7.35 -5.47
N ALA A 120 -5.06 -8.59 -5.99
CA ALA A 120 -3.85 -9.35 -6.29
C ALA A 120 -2.94 -8.61 -7.29
N ALA A 121 -3.51 -8.03 -8.36
CA ALA A 121 -2.75 -7.25 -9.34
C ALA A 121 -2.04 -6.04 -8.72
N TRP A 122 -2.70 -5.30 -7.83
CA TRP A 122 -2.09 -4.20 -7.08
C TRP A 122 -1.06 -4.70 -6.07
N LEU A 123 -1.37 -5.78 -5.34
CA LEU A 123 -0.52 -6.37 -4.31
C LEU A 123 0.83 -6.83 -4.87
N THR A 124 0.89 -7.24 -6.13
CA THR A 124 2.13 -7.71 -6.76
C THR A 124 2.74 -6.74 -7.78
N SER A 125 2.21 -5.53 -7.94
CA SER A 125 2.67 -4.59 -8.97
C SER A 125 3.93 -3.83 -8.61
N ASP A 126 5.03 -4.09 -9.32
CA ASP A 126 6.22 -3.23 -9.32
C ASP A 126 5.96 -1.86 -9.97
N VAL A 127 5.07 -1.81 -10.96
CA VAL A 127 4.73 -0.58 -11.69
C VAL A 127 4.06 0.40 -10.73
N ALA A 128 3.00 -0.01 -10.03
CA ALA A 128 2.32 0.86 -9.07
C ALA A 128 3.25 1.27 -7.89
N ALA A 129 4.17 0.39 -7.49
CA ALA A 129 5.16 0.67 -6.45
C ALA A 129 6.19 1.74 -6.86
N ALA A 130 6.36 2.00 -8.16
CA ALA A 130 7.29 3.01 -8.68
C ALA A 130 6.76 4.45 -8.53
N PHE A 131 5.45 4.64 -8.38
CA PHE A 131 4.82 5.96 -8.30
C PHE A 131 4.65 6.39 -6.85
N ASN A 132 4.84 7.69 -6.60
CA ASN A 132 4.49 8.28 -5.31
C ASN A 132 2.98 8.49 -5.18
N GLU A 133 2.47 8.48 -3.95
CA GLU A 133 1.09 8.87 -3.66
C GLU A 133 0.89 10.36 -3.93
N SER A 134 1.92 11.15 -3.62
CA SER A 134 1.95 12.60 -3.79
C SER A 134 3.37 13.10 -4.04
N PRO A 135 3.58 14.03 -5.00
CA PRO A 135 4.91 14.57 -5.30
C PRO A 135 5.50 15.37 -4.11
N TYR A 136 4.67 15.81 -3.17
CA TYR A 136 5.11 16.47 -1.92
C TYR A 136 5.74 15.49 -0.93
N TYR A 137 5.41 14.20 -1.04
CA TYR A 137 5.88 13.12 -0.17
C TYR A 137 6.47 11.99 -1.02
N PRO A 138 7.63 12.21 -1.67
CA PRO A 138 8.15 11.32 -2.70
C PRO A 138 8.57 9.94 -2.20
N TYR A 139 8.66 9.71 -0.89
CA TYR A 139 8.94 8.38 -0.31
C TYR A 139 7.67 7.52 -0.13
N THR A 140 6.49 8.08 -0.38
CA THR A 140 5.23 7.32 -0.37
C THR A 140 5.10 6.47 -1.63
N SER A 141 4.21 5.49 -1.60
CA SER A 141 3.99 4.56 -2.71
C SER A 141 2.50 4.50 -3.04
N LEU A 142 2.19 4.69 -4.33
CA LEU A 142 0.83 4.64 -4.84
C LEU A 142 0.19 3.27 -4.63
N LYS A 143 0.97 2.20 -4.85
CA LYS A 143 0.57 0.83 -4.54
C LYS A 143 0.01 0.70 -3.13
N TYR A 144 0.80 1.12 -2.15
CA TYR A 144 0.42 0.96 -0.75
C TYR A 144 -0.68 1.92 -0.31
N HIS A 145 -0.78 3.11 -0.89
CA HIS A 145 -1.94 3.98 -0.69
C HIS A 145 -3.25 3.27 -1.12
N VAL A 146 -3.28 2.73 -2.34
CA VAL A 146 -4.47 2.04 -2.88
C VAL A 146 -4.80 0.77 -2.08
N LEU A 147 -3.80 -0.03 -1.69
CA LEU A 147 -4.01 -1.21 -0.86
C LEU A 147 -4.55 -0.85 0.54
N LEU A 148 -4.05 0.21 1.16
CA LEU A 148 -4.57 0.70 2.44
C LEU A 148 -6.01 1.22 2.30
N ALA A 149 -6.32 1.96 1.24
CA ALA A 149 -7.68 2.43 0.97
C ALA A 149 -8.64 1.26 0.76
N ALA A 150 -8.22 0.21 0.05
CA ALA A 150 -9.03 -0.98 -0.19
C ALA A 150 -9.29 -1.77 1.10
N ALA A 151 -8.28 -1.94 1.96
CA ALA A 151 -8.45 -2.64 3.22
C ALA A 151 -9.40 -1.88 4.17
N LEU A 152 -9.25 -0.55 4.26
CA LEU A 152 -10.16 0.31 5.02
C LEU A 152 -11.58 0.23 4.49
N LEU A 153 -11.77 0.35 3.17
CA LEU A 153 -13.09 0.26 2.56
C LEU A 153 -13.75 -1.11 2.82
N SER A 154 -12.97 -2.19 2.73
CA SER A 154 -13.46 -3.54 3.00
C SER A 154 -13.99 -3.66 4.44
N GLU A 155 -13.23 -3.20 5.43
CA GLU A 155 -13.65 -3.24 6.84
C GLU A 155 -14.83 -2.29 7.13
N TYR A 156 -14.85 -1.10 6.53
CA TYR A 156 -15.95 -0.16 6.68
C TYR A 156 -17.25 -0.65 6.04
N ARG A 157 -17.17 -1.41 4.94
CA ARG A 157 -18.32 -2.10 4.35
C ARG A 157 -18.81 -3.26 5.23
N ALA A 158 -17.92 -3.89 5.99
CA ALA A 158 -18.27 -4.90 6.98
C ALA A 158 -18.82 -4.32 8.29
N GLY A 159 -18.89 -2.99 8.42
CA GLY A 159 -19.51 -2.30 9.55
C GLY A 159 -18.56 -1.92 10.68
N TYR A 160 -17.25 -2.11 10.49
CA TYR A 160 -16.24 -1.73 11.48
C TYR A 160 -15.79 -0.28 11.29
N SER A 161 -15.40 0.34 12.39
CA SER A 161 -14.79 1.67 12.45
C SER A 161 -13.27 1.57 12.59
N PHE A 162 -12.56 2.68 12.35
CA PHE A 162 -11.09 2.69 12.33
C PHE A 162 -10.44 2.18 13.63
N ASP A 163 -11.01 2.53 14.78
CA ASP A 163 -10.46 2.19 16.10
C ASP A 163 -10.70 0.73 16.53
N GLU A 164 -11.48 0.00 15.74
CA GLU A 164 -11.68 -1.44 15.84
C GLU A 164 -10.67 -2.24 15.01
N LEU A 165 -9.88 -1.58 14.17
CA LEU A 165 -8.96 -2.23 13.24
C LEU A 165 -7.59 -2.51 13.87
N PHE A 166 -6.97 -3.57 13.37
CA PHE A 166 -5.65 -4.03 13.73
C PHE A 166 -4.76 -4.11 12.51
N LEU A 167 -3.46 -3.87 12.71
CA LEU A 167 -2.42 -4.42 11.86
C LEU A 167 -2.12 -5.84 12.37
N ALA A 168 -2.36 -6.85 11.55
CA ALA A 168 -2.01 -8.24 11.84
C ALA A 168 -0.84 -8.68 10.96
N ALA A 169 0.11 -9.39 11.56
CA ALA A 169 1.25 -9.99 10.87
C ALA A 169 1.08 -11.51 10.78
N GLY A 170 1.15 -12.04 9.57
CA GLY A 170 1.21 -13.46 9.27
C GLY A 170 2.57 -13.88 8.74
N PRO A 171 2.79 -15.20 8.56
CA PRO A 171 4.04 -15.70 7.99
C PRO A 171 4.23 -15.15 6.56
N GLY A 172 5.49 -14.96 6.18
CA GLY A 172 5.86 -14.76 4.79
C GLY A 172 5.67 -16.03 3.96
N GLU A 173 5.68 -15.87 2.64
CA GLU A 173 5.51 -16.97 1.69
C GLU A 173 6.49 -16.84 0.53
N ALA A 174 7.23 -17.92 0.24
CA ALA A 174 8.26 -17.89 -0.81
C ALA A 174 7.70 -17.55 -2.20
N ALA A 175 6.46 -17.96 -2.51
CA ALA A 175 5.79 -17.65 -3.78
C ALA A 175 5.58 -16.14 -4.00
N ALA A 176 5.63 -15.33 -2.94
CA ALA A 176 5.57 -13.87 -3.06
C ALA A 176 6.79 -13.29 -3.78
N ALA A 177 7.92 -14.01 -3.85
CA ALA A 177 9.09 -13.58 -4.62
C ALA A 177 8.83 -13.49 -6.12
N ASP A 178 7.94 -14.34 -6.65
CA ASP A 178 7.61 -14.37 -8.08
C ASP A 178 6.65 -13.24 -8.48
N GLY A 179 5.98 -12.59 -7.52
CA GLY A 179 5.06 -11.47 -7.78
C GLY A 179 3.88 -11.82 -8.70
N SER A 180 3.53 -13.10 -8.81
CA SER A 180 2.46 -13.57 -9.68
C SER A 180 1.07 -13.25 -9.12
N VAL A 181 0.19 -12.69 -9.95
CA VAL A 181 -1.22 -12.45 -9.60
C VAL A 181 -1.94 -13.75 -9.26
N ASP A 182 -1.71 -14.81 -10.03
CA ASP A 182 -2.37 -16.09 -9.80
C ASP A 182 -1.84 -16.76 -8.53
N ALA A 183 -0.54 -16.62 -8.22
CA ALA A 183 0.02 -17.10 -6.95
C ALA A 183 -0.58 -16.36 -5.74
N ALA A 184 -0.81 -15.04 -5.85
CA ALA A 184 -1.48 -14.28 -4.80
C ALA A 184 -2.95 -14.71 -4.62
N LEU A 185 -3.64 -15.08 -5.70
CA LEU A 185 -5.03 -15.56 -5.64
C LEU A 185 -5.16 -16.97 -5.04
N GLU A 186 -4.15 -17.82 -5.26
CA GLU A 186 -4.11 -19.19 -4.74
C GLU A 186 -3.56 -19.28 -3.30
N SER A 187 -2.87 -18.24 -2.85
CA SER A 187 -2.26 -18.20 -1.52
C SER A 187 -3.29 -18.22 -0.40
N ALA A 188 -3.09 -19.11 0.57
CA ALA A 188 -3.92 -19.20 1.76
C ALA A 188 -3.66 -18.07 2.78
N VAL A 189 -2.54 -17.34 2.66
CA VAL A 189 -2.21 -16.23 3.57
C VAL A 189 -2.66 -14.88 3.03
N VAL A 190 -2.98 -14.80 1.73
CA VAL A 190 -3.55 -13.60 1.11
C VAL A 190 -5.06 -13.57 1.34
N SER A 191 -5.50 -12.71 2.25
CA SER A 191 -6.90 -12.34 2.38
C SER A 191 -7.25 -11.23 1.38
N PRO A 192 -8.22 -11.44 0.47
CA PRO A 192 -8.65 -10.41 -0.48
C PRO A 192 -9.02 -9.10 0.22
N HIS A 193 -8.56 -7.99 -0.35
CA HIS A 193 -8.75 -6.61 0.11
C HIS A 193 -8.06 -6.23 1.41
N ARG A 194 -7.91 -7.15 2.36
CA ARG A 194 -7.34 -6.90 3.68
C ARG A 194 -5.82 -6.95 3.70
N THR A 195 -5.24 -7.83 2.87
CA THR A 195 -3.78 -7.98 2.78
C THR A 195 -3.17 -6.75 2.11
N VAL A 196 -2.31 -6.03 2.82
CA VAL A 196 -1.65 -4.82 2.32
C VAL A 196 -0.19 -5.04 1.95
N LEU A 197 0.42 -6.12 2.42
CA LEU A 197 1.76 -6.58 2.03
C LEU A 197 1.79 -8.10 2.00
N TRP A 198 2.33 -8.67 0.92
CA TRP A 198 2.62 -10.10 0.78
C TRP A 198 4.07 -10.23 0.32
N SER A 199 4.91 -10.87 1.13
CA SER A 199 6.35 -10.99 0.87
C SER A 199 6.90 -12.32 1.37
N PRO A 200 8.10 -12.74 0.91
CA PRO A 200 8.80 -13.89 1.45
C PRO A 200 9.07 -13.84 2.96
N LEU A 201 9.14 -12.64 3.54
CA LEU A 201 9.47 -12.44 4.95
C LEU A 201 8.23 -12.41 5.85
N VAL A 202 7.22 -11.64 5.46
CA VAL A 202 6.03 -11.37 6.28
C VAL A 202 4.84 -11.02 5.39
N THR A 203 3.64 -11.38 5.85
CA THR A 203 2.36 -10.91 5.29
C THR A 203 1.71 -9.94 6.28
N LEU A 204 1.24 -8.78 5.82
CA LEU A 204 0.57 -7.79 6.67
C LEU A 204 -0.85 -7.55 6.19
N GLU A 205 -1.78 -7.49 7.16
CA GLU A 205 -3.21 -7.34 6.93
C GLU A 205 -3.79 -6.23 7.82
N ILE A 206 -4.71 -5.43 7.27
CA ILE A 206 -5.59 -4.56 8.05
C ILE A 206 -6.92 -5.26 8.24
N THR A 207 -7.31 -5.51 9.50
CA THR A 207 -8.47 -6.35 9.81
C THR A 207 -9.07 -6.03 11.18
N SER A 208 -10.37 -6.23 11.32
CA SER A 208 -11.10 -6.24 12.59
C SER A 208 -10.87 -7.53 13.40
N ASP A 209 -10.47 -8.62 12.75
CA ASP A 209 -10.25 -9.92 13.39
C ASP A 209 -8.85 -10.46 13.08
N PRO A 210 -7.85 -10.15 13.93
CA PRO A 210 -6.50 -10.67 13.76
C PRO A 210 -6.41 -12.18 14.06
N GLY A 211 -7.41 -12.79 14.70
CA GLY A 211 -7.34 -14.15 15.23
C GLY A 211 -6.18 -14.31 16.22
N GLY A 212 -5.43 -15.41 16.09
CA GLY A 212 -4.26 -15.71 16.94
C GLY A 212 -2.94 -15.08 16.47
N ARG A 213 -2.95 -14.24 15.42
CA ARG A 213 -1.74 -13.67 14.81
C ARG A 213 -1.16 -12.54 15.67
N PRO A 214 0.17 -12.30 15.62
CA PRO A 214 0.76 -11.06 16.14
C PRO A 214 0.03 -9.84 15.58
N ALA A 215 -0.51 -8.99 16.45
CA ALA A 215 -1.31 -7.87 16.02
C ALA A 215 -1.25 -6.69 16.98
N ALA A 216 -1.57 -5.49 16.46
CA ALA A 216 -1.67 -4.26 17.23
C ALA A 216 -2.79 -3.39 16.66
N ARG A 217 -3.56 -2.73 17.54
CA ARG A 217 -4.60 -1.78 17.13
C ARG A 217 -4.00 -0.60 16.37
N LEU A 218 -4.69 -0.13 15.34
CA LEU A 218 -4.27 1.05 14.57
C LEU A 218 -4.28 2.34 15.41
N GLY A 219 -5.22 2.44 16.34
CA GLY A 219 -5.39 3.57 17.26
C GLY A 219 -6.77 4.22 17.14
N PRO A 220 -7.05 5.28 17.91
CA PRO A 220 -8.37 5.91 17.96
C PRO A 220 -8.76 6.71 16.71
N GLY A 221 -7.85 6.86 15.75
CA GLY A 221 -8.07 7.60 14.52
C GLY A 221 -6.85 7.55 13.59
N PRO A 222 -7.02 7.90 12.31
CA PRO A 222 -5.96 7.78 11.33
C PRO A 222 -4.82 8.75 11.60
N ALA A 223 -3.60 8.22 11.61
CA ALA A 223 -2.38 8.98 11.78
C ALA A 223 -1.18 8.27 11.14
N ARG A 224 -0.12 9.04 10.91
CA ARG A 224 1.21 8.50 10.56
C ARG A 224 1.89 7.85 11.77
N SER A 225 1.34 6.73 12.20
CA SER A 225 1.67 6.01 13.43
C SER A 225 2.26 4.62 13.18
N PHE A 226 2.74 4.31 11.97
CA PHE A 226 3.23 2.96 11.64
C PHE A 226 4.24 2.44 12.67
N ALA A 227 5.29 3.20 12.98
CA ALA A 227 6.28 2.86 14.00
C ALA A 227 5.68 2.55 15.38
N ASP A 228 4.66 3.31 15.80
CA ASP A 228 3.99 3.12 17.09
C ASP A 228 3.17 1.83 17.10
N VAL A 229 2.50 1.51 15.99
CA VAL A 229 1.72 0.27 15.84
C VAL A 229 2.64 -0.94 15.71
N TRP A 230 3.68 -0.86 14.89
CA TRP A 230 4.72 -1.89 14.73
C TRP A 230 5.36 -2.24 16.08
N THR A 231 5.68 -1.23 16.89
CA THR A 231 6.30 -1.43 18.21
C THR A 231 5.39 -2.17 19.18
N LYS A 232 4.06 -2.08 18.99
CA LYS A 232 3.05 -2.67 19.89
C LYS A 232 2.55 -4.04 19.43
N LEU A 233 3.08 -4.61 18.35
CA LEU A 233 2.72 -5.96 17.91
C LEU A 233 2.90 -6.95 19.08
N SER A 234 1.89 -7.78 19.31
CA SER A 234 1.89 -8.75 20.42
C SER A 234 2.92 -9.86 20.30
N GLY A 235 3.60 -9.98 19.15
CA GLY A 235 4.65 -10.96 18.89
C GLY A 235 5.61 -10.47 17.81
N GLN A 236 6.72 -11.20 17.61
CA GLN A 236 7.69 -10.91 16.57
C GLN A 236 7.13 -11.33 15.19
N PRO A 237 7.05 -10.40 14.21
CA PRO A 237 6.54 -10.73 12.86
C PRO A 237 7.51 -11.59 12.04
N PHE A 238 8.79 -11.61 12.41
CA PHE A 238 9.85 -12.47 11.87
C PHE A 238 10.96 -12.60 12.93
N ASP A 239 11.85 -13.60 12.78
CA ASP A 239 12.99 -13.82 13.69
C ASP A 239 14.05 -12.71 13.53
N ALA A 240 13.81 -11.57 14.19
CA ALA A 240 14.70 -10.42 14.15
C ALA A 240 16.03 -10.67 14.89
N ASP A 241 16.10 -11.68 15.76
CA ASP A 241 17.29 -11.99 16.56
C ASP A 241 18.25 -12.95 15.83
N GLY A 242 17.74 -13.69 14.83
CA GLY A 242 18.51 -14.68 14.06
C GLY A 242 19.47 -14.10 13.02
N MET A 243 19.26 -12.88 12.52
CA MET A 243 20.09 -12.27 11.49
C MET A 243 20.27 -10.75 11.67
N ARG A 244 21.52 -10.27 11.56
CA ARG A 244 21.85 -8.83 11.68
C ARG A 244 21.06 -7.93 10.72
N THR A 245 20.77 -8.42 9.51
CA THR A 245 19.96 -7.68 8.52
C THR A 245 18.52 -7.49 9.00
N LEU A 246 17.92 -8.51 9.61
CA LEU A 246 16.56 -8.43 10.15
C LEU A 246 16.47 -7.51 11.38
N MET A 247 17.52 -7.45 12.20
CA MET A 247 17.64 -6.45 13.27
C MET A 247 17.62 -5.02 12.72
N VAL A 248 18.32 -4.78 11.59
CA VAL A 248 18.36 -3.47 10.95
C VAL A 248 16.97 -3.11 10.39
N LEU A 249 16.31 -4.05 9.71
CA LEU A 249 14.94 -3.85 9.23
C LEU A 249 14.00 -3.46 10.38
N ASP A 250 13.94 -4.25 11.45
CA ASP A 250 13.07 -3.96 12.60
C ASP A 250 13.37 -2.59 13.22
N ALA A 251 14.65 -2.25 13.39
CA ALA A 251 15.06 -0.96 13.93
C ALA A 251 14.64 0.25 13.06
N GLN A 252 14.60 0.09 11.73
CA GLN A 252 14.10 1.13 10.82
C GLN A 252 12.57 1.21 10.85
N LEU A 253 11.87 0.09 10.88
CA LEU A 253 10.41 0.06 10.96
C LEU A 253 9.87 0.74 12.22
N ARG A 254 10.61 0.66 13.34
CA ARG A 254 10.31 1.41 14.58
C ARG A 254 10.54 2.92 14.50
N ARG A 255 10.96 3.46 13.35
CA ARG A 255 11.18 4.90 13.12
C ARG A 255 10.27 5.45 12.01
N LEU A 256 9.86 4.61 11.07
CA LEU A 256 9.02 5.01 9.95
C LEU A 256 7.59 5.27 10.41
N ARG A 257 7.12 6.50 10.23
CA ARG A 257 5.78 6.93 10.62
C ARG A 257 4.74 6.76 9.53
N SER A 258 5.13 7.03 8.28
CA SER A 258 4.27 6.88 7.11
C SER A 258 4.04 5.40 6.81
N TRP A 259 2.78 4.99 6.73
CA TRP A 259 2.41 3.61 6.46
C TRP A 259 2.86 3.14 5.08
N SER A 260 2.54 3.90 4.02
CA SER A 260 2.96 3.52 2.66
C SER A 260 4.47 3.41 2.51
N ALA A 261 5.22 4.33 3.16
CA ALA A 261 6.68 4.33 3.08
C ALA A 261 7.29 3.14 3.83
N ALA A 262 6.70 2.74 4.96
CA ALA A 262 7.14 1.58 5.72
C ALA A 262 6.87 0.26 4.98
N LEU A 263 5.67 0.08 4.44
CA LEU A 263 5.32 -1.10 3.65
C LEU A 263 6.24 -1.25 2.43
N GLN A 264 6.48 -0.15 1.73
CA GLN A 264 7.39 -0.12 0.60
C GLN A 264 8.85 -0.40 1.01
N TYR A 265 9.29 0.09 2.17
CA TYR A 265 10.62 -0.19 2.69
C TYR A 265 10.82 -1.69 2.96
N ILE A 266 9.80 -2.40 3.48
CA ILE A 266 9.87 -3.86 3.69
C ILE A 266 10.07 -4.57 2.35
N GLU A 267 9.26 -4.24 1.34
CA GLU A 267 9.34 -4.84 0.01
C GLU A 267 10.73 -4.63 -0.63
N GLU A 268 11.24 -3.40 -0.62
CA GLU A 268 12.58 -3.08 -1.14
C GLU A 268 13.68 -3.80 -0.38
N PHE A 269 13.57 -3.87 0.95
CA PHE A 269 14.57 -4.52 1.79
C PHE A 269 14.63 -6.02 1.52
N VAL A 270 13.48 -6.68 1.34
CA VAL A 270 13.41 -8.11 1.02
C VAL A 270 13.99 -8.38 -0.37
N ALA A 271 13.64 -7.56 -1.36
CA ALA A 271 14.20 -7.66 -2.70
C ALA A 271 15.73 -7.46 -2.70
N TRP A 272 16.23 -6.47 -1.94
CA TRP A 272 17.66 -6.21 -1.79
C TRP A 272 18.40 -7.36 -1.12
N CYS A 273 17.81 -7.98 -0.09
CA CYS A 273 18.40 -9.17 0.55
C CYS A 273 18.43 -10.38 -0.40
N GLY A 274 17.37 -10.58 -1.20
CA GLY A 274 17.31 -11.64 -2.22
C GLY A 274 18.34 -11.45 -3.33
N ALA A 275 18.50 -10.22 -3.83
CA ALA A 275 19.51 -9.88 -4.83
C ALA A 275 20.93 -10.01 -4.28
N GLY A 276 21.16 -9.57 -3.03
CA GLY A 276 22.45 -9.69 -2.35
C GLY A 276 22.87 -11.14 -2.09
N ALA A 277 21.94 -12.08 -1.96
CA ALA A 277 22.25 -13.50 -1.88
C ALA A 277 22.70 -14.07 -3.25
N ALA A 278 22.15 -13.57 -4.36
CA ALA A 278 22.52 -13.97 -5.71
C ALA A 278 23.89 -13.43 -6.14
N ASP A 279 24.27 -12.21 -5.71
CA ASP A 279 25.59 -11.63 -6.01
C ASP A 279 26.74 -12.34 -5.28
N VAL A 280 26.48 -13.02 -4.15
CA VAL A 280 27.49 -13.80 -3.43
C VAL A 280 27.82 -15.12 -4.14
N GLU A 281 26.95 -15.65 -5.01
CA GLU A 281 27.24 -16.84 -5.82
C GLU A 281 28.03 -16.54 -7.11
N GLN A 282 28.12 -15.28 -7.56
CA GLN A 282 28.80 -14.93 -8.81
C GLN A 282 30.15 -14.23 -8.66
N GLY A 283 30.58 -13.94 -7.44
CA GLY A 283 31.91 -13.38 -7.18
C GLY A 283 32.62 -14.25 -6.17
N TRP A 284 33.45 -15.18 -6.65
CA TRP A 284 34.83 -15.49 -6.24
C TRP A 284 35.30 -16.63 -7.16
N SER A 285 35.83 -16.26 -8.33
CA SER A 285 36.79 -17.07 -9.10
C SER A 285 37.98 -16.20 -9.46
#